data_AF-A0A950BDT2-F1
#
_entry.id   AF-A0A950BDT2-F1
#
_cell.length_a   1.000
_cell.length_b   1.000
_cell.length_c   1.000
_cell.angle_alpha   90.00
_cell.angle_beta   90.00
_cell.angle_gamma   90.00
#
_symmetry.space_group_name_H-M   'P 1'
#
loop_
_entity.id
_entity.type
_entity.pdbx_description
1 polymer ?
#
loop_
_entity_poly.entity_id
_entity_poly.type
_entity_poly.pdbx_seq_one_letter_code
_entity_poly.pdbx_strand_id
1 'polypeptide(L)' 'RPDRAAVLGAQTPLGRAGSADEVSQTIVWLLSDAASYVTGALLDVTGGR' A
#
# COMPACT_ATOMS: atom_id res chain seq x y z
N ARG A 1 -0.31 18.93 -6.37
CA ARG A 1 -1.78 18.92 -6.15
C ARG A 1 -2.03 18.24 -4.81
N PRO A 2 -2.10 19.00 -3.70
CA PRO A 2 -2.18 18.45 -2.34
C PRO A 2 -3.42 17.55 -2.13
N ASP A 3 -4.56 17.89 -2.74
CA ASP A 3 -5.82 17.15 -2.55
C ASP A 3 -5.93 15.87 -3.39
N ARG A 4 -4.93 15.59 -4.25
CA ARG A 4 -5.00 14.48 -5.20
C ARG A 4 -5.15 13.14 -4.50
N ALA A 5 -4.46 12.94 -3.37
CA ALA A 5 -4.53 11.70 -2.61
C ALA A 5 -5.94 11.46 -2.03
N ALA A 6 -6.56 12.50 -1.49
CA ALA A 6 -7.92 12.42 -0.95
C ALA A 6 -8.96 12.10 -2.05
N VAL A 7 -8.87 12.79 -3.20
CA VAL A 7 -9.79 12.56 -4.33
C VAL A 7 -9.65 11.14 -4.90
N LEU A 8 -8.42 10.66 -5.09
CA LEU A 8 -8.20 9.30 -5.61
C LEU A 8 -8.54 8.22 -4.58
N GLY A 9 -8.28 8.48 -3.31
CA GLY A 9 -8.57 7.58 -2.20
C GLY A 9 -10.07 7.30 -2.03
N ALA A 10 -10.91 8.33 -2.17
CA ALA A 10 -12.37 8.20 -2.09
C ALA A 10 -12.98 7.24 -3.12
N GLN A 11 -12.25 6.97 -4.21
CA GLN A 11 -12.67 6.06 -5.28
C GLN A 11 -12.06 4.65 -5.13
N THR A 12 -11.19 4.42 -4.16
CA THR A 12 -10.71 3.07 -3.83
C THR A 12 -11.80 2.32 -3.06
N PRO A 13 -11.84 0.98 -3.07
CA PRO A 13 -12.75 0.21 -2.23
C PRO A 13 -12.69 0.56 -0.73
N LEU A 14 -11.51 0.92 -0.20
CA LEU A 14 -11.39 1.38 1.19
C LEU A 14 -11.93 2.80 1.42
N GLY A 15 -12.26 3.54 0.35
CA GLY A 15 -12.91 4.85 0.42
C GLY A 15 -12.06 5.97 1.04
N ARG A 16 -10.75 5.77 1.22
CA ARG A 16 -9.84 6.75 1.80
C ARG A 16 -8.48 6.76 1.13
N ALA A 17 -7.73 7.84 1.33
CA ALA A 17 -6.31 7.85 0.97
C ALA A 17 -5.54 6.87 1.86
N GLY A 18 -4.59 6.15 1.25
CA GLY A 18 -3.59 5.38 2.00
C GLY A 18 -2.62 6.32 2.72
N SER A 19 -2.06 5.85 3.83
CA SER A 19 -0.97 6.54 4.53
C SER A 19 0.41 6.03 4.09
N ALA A 20 1.44 6.81 4.39
CA ALA A 20 2.83 6.36 4.20
C ALA A 20 3.16 5.15 5.09
N ASP A 21 2.55 5.07 6.28
CA ASP A 21 2.77 3.97 7.21
C ASP A 21 2.30 2.63 6.64
N GLU A 22 1.17 2.60 5.93
CA GLU A 22 0.66 1.37 5.30
C GLU A 22 1.65 0.80 4.26
N VAL A 23 2.27 1.67 3.47
CA VAL A 23 3.33 1.27 2.52
C VAL A 23 4.58 0.80 3.27
N SER A 24 4.98 1.53 4.32
CA SER A 24 6.16 1.20 5.11
C SER A 24 6.05 -0.16 5.81
N GLN A 25 4.87 -0.52 6.31
CA GLN A 25 4.63 -1.82 6.95
C GLN A 25 4.78 -2.97 5.96
N THR A 26 4.33 -2.79 4.72
CA THR A 26 4.56 -3.78 3.65
C THR A 26 6.04 -3.94 3.34
N ILE A 27 6.79 -2.83 3.26
CA ILE A 27 8.24 -2.86 3.04
C ILE A 27 8.95 -3.59 4.19
N VAL A 28 8.61 -3.26 5.45
CA VAL A 28 9.17 -3.92 6.63
C VAL A 28 8.88 -5.42 6.62
N TRP A 29 7.67 -5.82 6.24
CA TRP A 29 7.32 -7.24 6.10
C TRP A 29 8.16 -7.92 5.01
N LEU A 30 8.33 -7.30 3.84
CA LEU A 30 9.17 -7.83 2.75
C LEU A 30 10.65 -8.00 3.15
N LEU A 31 11.15 -7.17 4.09
CA LEU A 31 12.51 -7.28 4.62
C LEU A 31 12.63 -8.28 5.78
N SER A 32 11.53 -8.86 6.24
CA SER A 32 11.52 -9.80 7.37
C SER A 32 11.61 -11.26 6.92
N ASP A 33 11.97 -12.15 7.86
CA ASP A 33 12.00 -13.60 7.62
C ASP A 33 10.64 -14.18 7.21
N ALA A 34 9.54 -13.49 7.56
CA ALA A 34 8.18 -13.90 7.18
C ALA A 34 7.95 -13.87 5.65
N ALA A 35 8.74 -13.08 4.91
CA ALA A 35 8.69 -13.00 3.46
C ALA A 35 9.76 -13.87 2.77
N SER A 36 10.43 -14.77 3.50
CA SER A 36 11.60 -15.55 3.01
C SER A 36 11.37 -16.37 1.73
N TYR A 37 10.12 -16.66 1.36
CA TYR A 37 9.76 -17.40 0.14
C TYR A 37 9.07 -16.53 -0.92
N VAL A 38 9.05 -15.20 -0.74
CA VAL A 38 8.44 -14.25 -1.68
C VAL A 38 9.55 -13.59 -2.49
N THR A 39 9.54 -13.83 -3.80
CA THR A 39 10.51 -13.23 -4.74
C THR A 39 9.84 -12.90 -6.07
N GLY A 40 10.24 -11.80 -6.70
CA GLY A 40 9.69 -11.36 -7.99
C GLY A 40 8.21 -10.98 -7.98
N ALA A 41 7.58 -10.89 -6.82
CA ALA A 41 6.17 -10.55 -6.68
C ALA A 41 5.96 -9.03 -6.71
N LEU A 42 4.85 -8.60 -7.31
CA LEU A 42 4.32 -7.26 -7.18
C LEU A 42 3.23 -7.27 -6.12
N LEU A 43 3.33 -6.37 -5.14
CA LEU A 43 2.37 -6.25 -4.05
C LEU A 43 1.76 -4.85 -4.03
N ASP A 44 0.49 -4.76 -4.37
CA ASP A 44 -0.25 -3.50 -4.47
C ASP A 44 -0.76 -3.04 -3.11
N VAL A 45 -0.34 -1.84 -2.70
CA VAL A 45 -0.81 -1.16 -1.47
C VAL A 45 -1.69 0.02 -1.88
N THR A 46 -2.83 -0.28 -2.50
CA THR A 46 -3.66 0.71 -3.22
C THR A 46 -5.04 0.93 -2.61
N GLY A 47 -5.35 0.26 -1.49
CA GLY A 47 -6.69 0.26 -0.89
C GLY A 47 -7.74 -0.47 -1.73
N GLY A 48 -7.31 -1.42 -2.57
CA GLY A 48 -8.16 -2.28 -3.40
C GLY A 48 -8.41 -1.76 -4.82
N ARG A 49 -7.72 -0.69 -5.23
CA ARG A 49 -7.75 -0.18 -6.61
C ARG A 49 -6.78 -0.94 -7.49
#